data_AF-A0A520R6T5-F1
#
_entry.id   AF-A0A520R6T5-F1
#
_cell.length_a   1.000
_cell.length_b   1.000
_cell.length_c   1.000
_cell.angle_alpha   90.00
_cell.angle_beta   90.00
_cell.angle_gamma   90.00
#
_symmetry.space_group_name_H-M   'P 1'
#
loop_
_entity.id
_entity.type
_entity.pdbx_description
1 polymer ?
#
loop_
_entity_poly.entity_id
_entity_poly.type
_entity_poly.pdbx_seq_one_letter_code
_entity_poly.pdbx_strand_id
1 'polypeptide(L)'
;MADSIVNKVGRRHSLRVLGVGGLSAVGLLSLVGCGGEEEGGGGECTGEVDAQSQQLRQTLQYVEQSTQDGKWCHNCVQYTAGTHGACGSCTVFTGPVQPDGYCLSWAAMPEAPAEG
;
A
#
# COMPACT_ATOMS: atom_id res chain seq x y z
N MET A 1 -30.75 -39.03 11.48
CA MET A 1 -31.10 -38.13 10.37
C MET A 1 -31.84 -36.97 11.02
N ALA A 2 -31.15 -35.85 11.27
CA ALA A 2 -31.65 -34.73 12.07
C ALA A 2 -32.09 -33.57 11.17
N ASP A 3 -33.37 -33.24 11.32
CA ASP A 3 -33.99 -31.92 11.41
C ASP A 3 -33.60 -30.77 10.47
N SER A 4 -34.56 -30.46 9.58
CA SER A 4 -35.36 -29.23 9.60
C SER A 4 -34.68 -27.85 9.73
N ILE A 5 -34.70 -27.11 8.62
CA ILE A 5 -35.20 -25.72 8.49
C ILE A 5 -34.88 -24.77 9.68
N VAL A 6 -33.66 -24.26 9.72
CA VAL A 6 -33.25 -23.07 10.50
C VAL A 6 -32.29 -22.28 9.60
N ASN A 7 -32.36 -20.97 9.38
CA ASN A 7 -33.34 -19.94 9.65
C ASN A 7 -32.79 -18.75 8.83
N LYS A 8 -33.47 -18.33 7.76
CA LYS A 8 -33.27 -16.99 7.19
C LYS A 8 -33.78 -16.02 8.24
N VAL A 9 -32.88 -15.22 8.81
CA VAL A 9 -33.07 -13.93 9.52
C VAL A 9 -32.32 -13.92 10.85
N GLY A 10 -31.25 -13.11 10.88
CA GLY A 10 -30.51 -12.83 12.12
C GLY A 10 -29.47 -11.72 12.02
N ARG A 11 -29.56 -10.78 11.06
CA ARG A 11 -28.70 -9.58 10.95
C ARG A 11 -28.95 -8.53 12.05
N ARG A 12 -29.40 -8.94 13.23
CA ARG A 12 -29.78 -8.04 14.33
C ARG A 12 -29.82 -8.80 15.66
N HIS A 13 -28.65 -8.91 16.28
CA HIS A 13 -28.51 -9.01 17.72
C HIS A 13 -27.62 -7.80 18.12
N SER A 14 -28.16 -6.63 18.49
CA SER A 14 -28.99 -6.36 19.67
C SER A 14 -28.19 -6.75 20.94
N LEU A 15 -27.81 -5.93 21.92
CA LEU A 15 -28.20 -4.59 22.35
C LEU A 15 -27.19 -4.08 23.40
N ARG A 16 -27.05 -2.74 23.45
CA ARG A 16 -27.03 -1.84 24.63
C ARG A 16 -26.07 -2.05 25.81
N VAL A 17 -25.25 -1.01 26.03
CA VAL A 17 -25.10 -0.30 27.31
C VAL A 17 -24.96 1.20 26.96
N LEU A 18 -26.01 2.03 27.00
CA LEU A 18 -26.51 2.85 28.13
C LEU A 18 -25.45 3.74 28.81
N GLY A 19 -25.52 5.04 28.53
CA GLY A 19 -24.87 6.10 29.29
C GLY A 19 -25.51 7.46 28.95
N VAL A 20 -26.66 7.75 29.56
CA VAL A 20 -27.30 9.08 29.56
C VAL A 20 -26.76 9.88 30.75
N GLY A 21 -26.31 11.09 30.47
CA GLY A 21 -25.88 12.13 31.43
C GLY A 21 -24.80 12.96 30.74
N GLY A 22 -24.85 14.28 30.60
CA GLY A 22 -25.72 15.35 31.05
C GLY A 22 -25.15 16.63 30.41
N LEU A 23 -25.96 17.67 30.28
CA LEU A 23 -25.59 18.97 29.70
C LEU A 23 -24.38 19.60 30.40
N SER A 24 -23.37 20.05 29.65
CA SER A 24 -22.62 21.29 29.94
C SER A 24 -21.77 21.74 28.74
N ALA A 25 -21.66 23.05 28.63
CA ALA A 25 -21.20 23.84 27.51
C ALA A 25 -19.66 23.88 27.34
N VAL A 26 -19.24 24.25 26.13
CA VAL A 26 -17.97 24.93 25.74
C VAL A 26 -16.65 24.31 26.24
N GLY A 27 -15.86 23.81 25.29
CA GLY A 27 -14.45 23.47 25.53
C GLY A 27 -13.75 22.98 24.26
N LEU A 28 -13.41 23.90 23.35
CA LEU A 28 -12.44 23.67 22.29
C LEU A 28 -11.06 23.41 22.92
N LEU A 29 -10.68 22.14 23.11
CA LEU A 29 -9.30 21.74 23.36
C LEU A 29 -8.88 20.69 22.33
N SER A 30 -8.25 21.18 21.26
CA SER A 30 -7.44 20.39 20.36
C SER A 30 -6.13 20.02 21.08
N LEU A 31 -5.94 18.74 21.38
CA LEU A 31 -4.62 18.20 21.72
C LEU A 31 -4.39 16.94 20.87
N VAL A 32 -3.66 17.20 19.79
CA VAL A 32 -2.59 16.41 19.18
C VAL A 32 -2.51 14.92 19.52
N GLY A 33 -2.42 14.09 18.49
CA GLY A 33 -1.84 12.76 18.65
C GLY A 33 -2.42 11.67 17.77
N CYS A 34 -2.32 11.80 16.44
CA CYS A 34 -1.88 10.72 15.56
C CYS A 34 -1.81 11.30 14.14
N GLY A 35 -0.67 11.86 13.80
CA GLY A 35 -0.37 12.32 12.45
C GLY A 35 1.12 12.16 12.31
N GLY A 36 1.56 10.93 12.04
CA GLY A 36 2.91 10.73 11.56
C GLY A 36 3.06 11.55 10.30
N GLU A 37 3.89 12.59 10.37
CA GLU A 37 4.59 13.11 9.20
C GLU A 37 5.51 11.98 8.74
N GLU A 38 4.95 11.10 7.89
CA GLU A 38 5.77 10.34 6.97
C GLU A 38 6.02 11.27 5.79
N GLU A 39 7.17 11.96 5.84
CA GLU A 39 7.78 12.57 4.66
C GLU A 39 8.16 11.45 3.66
N GLY A 40 7.15 10.87 3.02
CA GLY A 40 7.27 10.01 1.85
C GLY A 40 6.90 10.83 0.64
N GLY A 41 7.86 11.59 0.13
CA GLY A 41 7.72 12.34 -1.13
C GLY A 41 7.66 11.41 -2.34
N GLY A 42 6.61 10.59 -2.44
CA GLY A 42 6.29 9.78 -3.59
C GLY A 42 4.97 10.25 -4.17
N GLY A 43 5.00 11.07 -5.22
CA GLY A 43 3.79 11.41 -5.97
C GLY A 43 3.09 10.13 -6.43
N GLU A 44 1.75 10.08 -6.38
CA GLU A 44 1.04 8.83 -6.65
C GLU A 44 1.21 8.40 -8.12
N CYS A 45 1.84 7.25 -8.34
CA CYS A 45 2.12 6.68 -9.66
C CYS A 45 0.88 6.01 -10.27
N THR A 46 -0.14 6.82 -10.52
CA THR A 46 -1.36 6.40 -11.20
C THR A 46 -1.15 6.35 -12.72
N GLY A 47 -1.71 5.33 -13.37
CA GLY A 47 -1.70 5.22 -14.81
C GLY A 47 -2.30 3.90 -15.30
N GLU A 48 -2.44 3.76 -16.61
CA GLU A 48 -2.97 2.53 -17.19
C GLU A 48 -1.99 1.37 -17.00
N VAL A 49 -2.52 0.24 -16.54
CA VAL A 49 -1.80 -1.02 -16.37
C VAL A 49 -2.63 -2.11 -17.03
N ASP A 50 -2.06 -2.80 -18.01
CA ASP A 50 -2.75 -3.87 -18.73
C ASP A 50 -3.00 -5.09 -17.80
N ALA A 51 -3.93 -5.97 -18.20
CA ALA A 51 -4.35 -7.10 -17.36
C ALA A 51 -3.22 -8.09 -17.03
N GLN A 52 -2.26 -8.30 -17.96
CA GLN A 52 -1.12 -9.17 -17.72
C GLN A 52 -0.19 -8.53 -16.68
N SER A 53 0.06 -7.22 -16.79
CA SER A 53 0.86 -6.48 -15.84
C SER A 53 0.21 -6.41 -14.45
N GLN A 54 -1.11 -6.32 -14.36
CA GLN A 54 -1.84 -6.43 -13.08
C GLN A 54 -1.61 -7.79 -12.42
N GLN A 55 -1.70 -8.89 -13.18
CA GLN A 55 -1.46 -10.24 -12.67
C GLN A 55 -0.01 -10.42 -12.18
N LEU A 56 0.97 -9.90 -12.93
CA LEU A 56 2.38 -9.95 -12.54
C LEU A 56 2.65 -9.13 -11.28
N ARG A 57 2.09 -7.92 -11.17
CA ARG A 57 2.19 -7.10 -9.96
C ARG A 57 1.63 -7.83 -8.73
N GLN A 58 0.50 -8.52 -8.86
CA GLN A 58 -0.06 -9.33 -7.76
C GLN A 58 0.85 -10.53 -7.42
N THR A 59 1.30 -11.27 -8.44
CA THR A 59 2.13 -12.48 -8.27
C THR A 59 3.48 -12.14 -7.62
N LEU A 60 4.08 -11.02 -8.02
CA LEU A 60 5.35 -10.53 -7.49
C LEU A 60 5.17 -9.65 -6.24
N GLN A 61 3.94 -9.53 -5.73
CA GLN A 61 3.62 -8.74 -4.54
C GLN A 61 4.18 -7.32 -4.62
N TYR A 62 3.98 -6.67 -5.77
CA TYR A 62 4.37 -5.28 -5.96
C TYR A 62 3.64 -4.39 -4.96
N VAL A 63 4.40 -3.59 -4.23
CA VAL A 63 3.91 -2.54 -3.33
C VAL A 63 4.49 -1.20 -3.75
N GLU A 64 3.71 -0.16 -3.56
CA GLU A 64 4.08 1.22 -3.91
C GLU A 64 5.05 1.85 -2.92
N GLN A 65 5.02 1.38 -1.67
CA GLN A 65 5.98 1.74 -0.63
C GLN A 65 6.66 0.46 -0.12
N SER A 66 7.98 0.40 -0.27
CA SER A 66 8.77 -0.73 0.21
C SER A 66 8.79 -0.78 1.73
N THR A 67 8.59 -1.98 2.25
CA THR A 67 8.82 -2.34 3.66
C THR A 67 10.10 -3.17 3.83
N GLN A 68 10.90 -3.28 2.77
CA GLN A 68 12.10 -4.10 2.74
C GLN A 68 13.32 -3.20 2.92
N ASP A 69 14.08 -3.44 3.98
CA ASP A 69 15.29 -2.68 4.28
C ASP A 69 16.27 -2.72 3.11
N GLY A 70 16.63 -1.55 2.58
CA GLY A 70 17.62 -1.42 1.51
C GLY A 70 17.13 -1.77 0.11
N LYS A 71 15.85 -2.13 -0.07
CA LYS A 71 15.33 -2.62 -1.37
C LYS A 71 14.19 -1.75 -1.87
N TRP A 72 14.46 -1.00 -2.92
CA TRP A 72 13.50 -0.13 -3.58
C TRP A 72 13.52 -0.35 -5.09
N CYS A 73 12.48 0.08 -5.79
CA CYS A 73 12.49 0.06 -7.24
C CYS A 73 13.64 0.92 -7.78
N HIS A 74 13.90 2.11 -7.23
CA HIS A 74 14.95 3.02 -7.69
C HIS A 74 16.38 2.43 -7.61
N ASN A 75 16.59 1.38 -6.81
CA ASN A 75 17.88 0.68 -6.71
C ASN A 75 17.86 -0.76 -7.25
N CYS A 76 16.84 -1.11 -8.04
CA CYS A 76 16.70 -2.40 -8.70
C CYS A 76 17.22 -2.34 -10.15
N VAL A 77 17.90 -3.39 -10.63
CA VAL A 77 18.37 -3.50 -12.03
C VAL A 77 17.25 -3.44 -13.07
N GLN A 78 16.02 -3.77 -12.68
CA GLN A 78 14.88 -3.83 -13.57
C GLN A 78 14.17 -2.49 -13.73
N TYR A 79 14.54 -1.47 -12.93
CA TYR A 79 13.85 -0.19 -12.91
C TYR A 79 14.47 0.81 -13.88
N THR A 80 13.62 1.61 -14.53
CA THR A 80 14.05 2.76 -15.34
C THR A 80 13.33 4.01 -14.86
N ALA A 81 14.07 5.01 -14.39
CA ALA A 81 13.50 6.26 -13.90
C ALA A 81 12.92 7.13 -15.03
N GLY A 82 11.94 7.98 -14.71
CA GLY A 82 11.50 9.08 -15.57
C GLY A 82 10.62 8.71 -16.76
N THR A 83 10.26 7.43 -16.94
CA THR A 83 9.43 6.98 -18.06
C THR A 83 7.96 7.36 -17.91
N HIS A 84 7.52 7.70 -16.68
CA HIS A 84 6.16 8.10 -16.34
C HIS A 84 6.19 9.37 -15.46
N GLY A 85 7.00 10.37 -15.82
CA GLY A 85 7.15 11.60 -15.04
C GLY A 85 8.04 11.38 -13.81
N ALA A 86 7.52 11.63 -12.61
CA ALA A 86 8.21 11.31 -11.35
C ALA A 86 8.32 9.80 -11.10
N CYS A 87 7.52 9.01 -11.81
CA CYS A 87 7.49 7.57 -11.76
C CYS A 87 8.41 6.94 -12.81
N GLY A 88 8.86 5.72 -12.55
CA GLY A 88 9.61 4.93 -13.50
C GLY A 88 8.79 3.82 -14.15
N SER A 89 9.48 2.92 -14.84
CA SER A 89 8.95 1.66 -15.36
C SER A 89 9.77 0.49 -14.81
N CYS A 90 9.23 -0.73 -14.97
CA CYS A 90 9.89 -1.98 -14.66
C CYS A 90 10.01 -2.82 -15.95
N THR A 91 11.11 -3.55 -16.15
CA THR A 91 11.25 -4.44 -17.32
C THR A 91 10.39 -5.69 -17.23
N VAL A 92 9.87 -6.02 -16.03
CA VAL A 92 9.09 -7.25 -15.77
C VAL A 92 7.60 -7.07 -16.07
N PHE A 93 7.05 -5.87 -15.91
CA PHE A 93 5.64 -5.54 -16.14
C PHE A 93 5.49 -4.08 -16.58
N THR A 94 4.40 -3.75 -17.27
CA THR A 94 4.18 -2.40 -17.82
C THR A 94 3.47 -1.46 -16.84
N GLY A 95 3.41 -0.18 -17.21
CA GLY A 95 2.77 0.90 -16.46
C GLY A 95 3.69 1.57 -15.43
N PRO A 96 3.22 2.64 -14.76
CA PRO A 96 4.02 3.40 -13.81
C PRO A 96 4.49 2.58 -12.61
N VAL A 97 5.67 2.89 -12.11
CA VAL A 97 6.32 2.24 -10.96
C VAL A 97 6.83 3.30 -9.99
N GLN A 98 6.42 3.17 -8.74
CA GLN A 98 6.90 4.02 -7.65
C GLN A 98 8.39 3.77 -7.43
N PRO A 99 9.25 4.81 -7.43
CA PRO A 99 10.67 4.65 -7.14
C PRO A 99 10.90 4.01 -5.77
N ASP A 100 10.04 4.29 -4.79
CA ASP A 100 10.14 3.76 -3.43
C ASP A 100 9.35 2.45 -3.25
N GLY A 101 8.82 1.87 -4.32
CA GLY A 101 8.13 0.59 -4.31
C GLY A 101 9.06 -0.61 -4.19
N TYR A 102 8.48 -1.81 -4.17
CA TYR A 102 9.21 -3.08 -4.14
C TYR A 102 8.39 -4.20 -4.79
N CYS A 103 9.04 -5.23 -5.34
CA CYS A 103 8.41 -6.51 -5.68
C CYS A 103 9.39 -7.68 -5.46
N LEU A 104 8.89 -8.91 -5.41
CA LEU A 104 9.68 -10.13 -5.20
C LEU A 104 10.75 -10.40 -6.26
N SER A 105 10.65 -9.79 -7.44
CA SER A 105 11.68 -9.85 -8.49
C SER A 105 12.78 -8.78 -8.35
N TRP A 106 12.86 -8.11 -7.20
CA TRP A 106 13.94 -7.17 -6.94
C TRP A 106 15.31 -7.85 -7.07
N ALA A 107 16.23 -7.19 -7.77
CA ALA A 107 17.61 -7.59 -7.88
C ALA A 107 18.50 -6.35 -7.77
N ALA A 108 19.50 -6.45 -6.89
CA ALA A 108 20.44 -5.36 -6.62
C ALA A 108 21.15 -4.92 -7.90
N MET A 109 21.34 -3.61 -8.07
CA MET A 109 22.27 -3.12 -9.09
C MET A 109 23.65 -3.73 -8.87
N PRO A 110 24.33 -4.17 -9.95
CA PRO A 110 25.70 -4.62 -9.82
C PRO A 110 26.53 -3.48 -9.24
N GLU A 111 27.18 -3.74 -8.11
CA GLU A 111 28.19 -2.82 -7.58
C GLU A 111 29.25 -2.65 -8.67
N ALA A 112 29.60 -1.39 -8.98
CA ALA A 112 30.73 -1.14 -9.86
C ALA A 112 31.95 -1.88 -9.28
N PRO A 113 32.74 -2.61 -10.09
CA PRO A 113 33.91 -3.30 -9.58
C PRO A 113 34.82 -2.30 -8.87
N ALA A 114 35.28 -2.67 -7.67
CA ALA A 114 36.28 -1.89 -6.96
C ALA A 114 37.57 -1.89 -7.79
N GLU A 115 37.81 -0.81 -8.52
CA GLU A 115 39.08 -0.55 -9.20
C GLU A 115 40.15 -0.44 -8.10
N GLY A 116 40.99 -1.48 -7.98
CA GLY A 116 42.14 -1.56 -7.07
C GLY A 116 43.44 -1.12 -7.73
#